data_AF-X1URI5-F1
#
_entry.id   AF-X1URI5-F1
#
_cell.length_a   1.000
_cell.length_b   1.000
_cell.length_c   1.000
_cell.angle_alpha   90.00
_cell.angle_beta   90.00
_cell.angle_gamma   90.00
#
_symmetry.space_group_name_H-M   'P 1'
#
loop_
_entity.id
_entity.type
_entity.pdbx_description
1 polymer ?
#
loop_
_entity_poly.entity_id
_entity_poly.type
_entity_poly.pdbx_seq_one_letter_code
_entity_poly.pdbx_strand_id
1 'polypeptide(L)' 'MKVWWQELGAETELYLSSVRQGERVIGVAPLLVREGKASLVGSVDVCDYLDFVVAPGREQDFFG' A
#
# COMPACT_ATOMS: atom_id res chain seq x y z
N MET A 1 -6.43 -10.90 7.24
CA MET A 1 -6.91 -10.22 6.02
C MET A 1 -8.36 -9.71 6.08
N LYS A 2 -9.19 -10.07 7.09
CA LYS A 2 -10.59 -9.56 7.18
C LYS A 2 -10.73 -8.20 7.90
N VAL A 3 -9.86 -7.89 8.85
CA VAL A 3 -9.96 -6.66 9.68
C VAL A 3 -9.78 -5.39 8.84
N TRP A 4 -8.85 -5.40 7.89
CA TRP A 4 -8.57 -4.28 6.97
C TRP A 4 -9.79 -3.78 6.19
N TRP A 5 -10.61 -4.72 5.69
CA TRP A 5 -11.77 -4.38 4.87
C TRP A 5 -12.94 -3.86 5.73
N GLN A 6 -13.00 -4.28 6.99
CA GLN A 6 -14.07 -3.87 7.91
C GLN A 6 -13.85 -2.46 8.47
N GLU A 7 -12.61 -2.07 8.73
CA GLU A 7 -12.30 -0.76 9.32
C GLU A 7 -12.14 0.36 8.27
N LEU A 8 -11.70 0.04 7.04
CA LEU A 8 -11.30 1.04 6.04
C LEU A 8 -12.16 1.01 4.76
N GLY A 9 -13.00 -0.02 4.58
CA GLY A 9 -13.77 -0.23 3.34
C GLY A 9 -15.12 0.48 3.27
N ALA A 10 -15.55 1.20 4.32
CA ALA A 10 -16.89 1.79 4.37
C ALA A 10 -17.06 3.03 3.48
N GLU A 11 -15.99 3.82 3.26
CA GLU A 11 -16.06 5.05 2.44
C GLU A 11 -14.89 5.24 1.46
N THR A 12 -13.97 4.27 1.36
CA THR A 12 -12.75 4.41 0.56
C THR A 12 -12.35 3.12 -0.14
N GLU A 13 -11.91 3.23 -1.40
CA GLU A 13 -11.40 2.09 -2.15
C GLU A 13 -9.99 1.74 -1.68
N LEU A 14 -9.86 0.55 -1.07
CA LEU A 14 -8.57 -0.03 -0.73
C LEU A 14 -7.87 -0.48 -2.02
N TYR A 15 -6.70 0.09 -2.30
CA TYR A 15 -5.92 -0.17 -3.50
C TYR A 15 -4.53 -0.74 -3.14
N LEU A 16 -4.33 -2.02 -3.42
CA LEU A 16 -3.00 -2.64 -3.34
C LEU A 16 -2.26 -2.42 -4.65
N SER A 17 -1.28 -1.51 -4.64
CA SER A 17 -0.43 -1.25 -5.80
C SER A 17 0.83 -2.11 -5.77
N SER A 18 1.26 -2.63 -6.92
CA SER A 18 2.53 -3.36 -7.05
C SER A 18 3.48 -2.64 -8.00
N VAL A 19 4.72 -2.41 -7.58
CA VAL A 19 5.80 -1.93 -8.45
C VAL A 19 6.53 -3.13 -9.05
N ARG A 20 6.73 -3.10 -10.36
CA ARG A 20 7.29 -4.22 -11.13
C ARG A 20 8.46 -3.76 -12.00
N GLN A 21 9.50 -4.60 -12.09
CA GLN A 21 10.54 -4.51 -13.10
C GLN A 21 10.40 -5.71 -14.04
N GLY A 22 9.87 -5.47 -15.24
CA GLY A 22 9.44 -6.53 -16.14
C GLY A 22 8.35 -7.39 -15.49
N GLU A 23 8.55 -8.71 -15.47
CA GLU A 23 7.59 -9.64 -14.85
C GLU A 23 7.73 -9.73 -13.32
N ARG A 24 8.83 -9.22 -12.76
CA ARG A 24 9.14 -9.33 -11.33
C ARG A 24 8.52 -8.20 -10.53
N VAL A 25 7.75 -8.55 -9.49
CA VAL A 25 7.34 -7.61 -8.44
C VAL A 25 8.55 -7.27 -7.59
N ILE A 26 8.86 -5.97 -7.47
CA ILE A 26 9.95 -5.45 -6.64
C ILE A 26 9.43 -4.74 -5.39
N GLY A 27 8.13 -4.45 -5.31
CA GLY A 27 7.50 -4.06 -4.06
C GLY A 27 5.99 -3.88 -4.15
N VAL A 28 5.36 -3.68 -3.00
CA VAL A 28 3.91 -3.49 -2.84
C VAL A 28 3.66 -2.29 -1.94
N ALA A 29 2.74 -1.43 -2.37
CA ALA A 29 2.28 -0.26 -1.66
C ALA A 29 0.79 -0.41 -1.31
N PRO A 30 0.44 -0.52 -0.02
CA PRO A 30 -0.96 -0.45 0.40
C PRO A 30 -1.41 1.00 0.38
N LEU A 31 -2.26 1.35 -0.59
CA LEU A 31 -2.75 2.70 -0.78
C LEU A 31 -4.27 2.77 -0.61
N LEU A 32 -4.73 3.90 -0.09
CA LEU A 32 -6.11 4.33 -0.12
C LEU A 32 -6.25 5.35 -1.23
N VAL A 33 -7.18 5.16 -2.16
CA VAL A 33 -7.43 6.15 -3.22
C VAL A 33 -8.76 6.82 -2.96
N ARG A 34 -8.71 8.14 -2.78
CA ARG A 34 -9.90 8.99 -2.63
C ARG A 34 -9.73 10.26 -3.44
N GLU A 35 -10.69 10.54 -4.31
CA GLU A 35 -10.71 11.77 -5.13
C GLU A 35 -9.40 12.02 -5.89
N GLY A 36 -8.80 10.94 -6.44
CA GLY A 36 -7.54 11.02 -7.19
C GLY A 36 -6.28 11.20 -6.33
N LYS A 37 -6.40 11.20 -5.00
CA LYS A 37 -5.27 11.23 -4.07
C LYS A 37 -5.02 9.84 -3.51
N ALA A 38 -3.77 9.42 -3.52
CA ALA A 38 -3.32 8.20 -2.86
C ALA A 38 -2.68 8.53 -1.51
N SER A 39 -3.08 7.84 -0.45
CA SER A 39 -2.46 7.91 0.87
C SER A 39 -2.12 6.51 1.36
N LEU A 40 -1.17 6.37 2.30
CA LEU A 40 -0.92 5.09 2.94
C LEU A 40 -2.17 4.62 3.69
N VAL A 41 -2.39 3.32 3.66
CA VAL A 41 -3.46 2.68 4.42
C VAL A 41 -3.03 2.65 5.88
N GLY A 42 -3.74 3.37 6.73
CA GLY A 42 -3.51 3.40 8.17
C GLY A 42 -4.67 4.08 8.89
N SER A 43 -4.83 3.77 10.18
CA SER A 43 -5.77 4.44 11.08
C SER A 43 -5.02 4.83 12.36
N VAL A 44 -5.45 5.90 13.02
CA VAL A 44 -4.92 6.29 14.34
C VAL A 44 -5.07 5.19 15.39
N ASP A 45 -6.04 4.29 15.20
CA ASP A 45 -6.32 3.16 16.08
C ASP A 45 -5.54 1.88 15.73
N VAL A 46 -4.94 1.84 14.53
CA VAL A 46 -4.18 0.69 14.02
C VAL A 46 -2.83 1.19 13.52
N CYS A 47 -1.94 1.48 14.46
CA CYS A 47 -0.50 1.39 14.16
C CYS A 47 -0.24 -0.06 13.71
N ASP A 48 0.48 -0.25 12.61
CA ASP A 48 1.55 -1.28 12.49
C ASP A 48 1.94 -1.62 11.05
N TYR A 49 1.29 -1.07 10.01
CA TYR A 49 1.64 -1.43 8.62
C TYR A 49 1.68 -0.22 7.68
N LEU A 50 2.25 0.88 8.16
CA LEU A 50 2.60 2.06 7.37
C LEU A 50 3.94 1.88 6.65
N ASP A 51 4.17 0.73 6.03
CA ASP A 51 5.44 0.48 5.33
C ASP A 51 5.21 -0.11 3.95
N PHE A 52 6.15 0.21 3.05
CA PHE A 52 6.22 -0.40 1.75
C PHE A 52 6.93 -1.74 1.89
N VAL A 53 6.34 -2.79 1.33
CA VAL A 53 7.06 -4.08 1.25
C VAL A 53 7.93 -4.00 0.01
N VAL A 54 9.22 -3.75 0.19
CA VAL A 54 10.19 -3.64 -0.91
C VAL A 54 11.15 -4.83 -0.90
N ALA A 55 11.48 -5.34 -2.08
CA ALA A 55 12.50 -6.37 -2.22
C ALA A 55 13.88 -5.81 -1.78
N PRO A 56 14.65 -6.52 -0.94
CA PRO A 56 15.92 -6.02 -0.44
C PRO A 56 16.87 -5.58 -1.57
N GLY A 57 17.46 -4.39 -1.44
CA GLY A 57 18.38 -3.82 -2.42
C GLY A 57 17.70 -3.22 -3.65
N ARG A 58 16.37 -3.11 -3.67
CA ARG A 58 15.57 -2.51 -4.75
C ARG A 58 14.87 -1.21 -4.32
N GLU A 59 15.26 -0.65 -3.19
CA GLU A 59 14.64 0.54 -2.60
C GLU A 59 14.74 1.73 -3.56
N GLN A 60 15.90 1.95 -4.17
CA GLN A 60 16.08 3.04 -5.14
C GLN A 60 15.19 2.87 -6.38
N ASP A 61 15.06 1.65 -6.90
CA ASP A 61 14.17 1.39 -8.05
C ASP A 61 12.69 1.53 -7.70
N PHE A 62 12.35 1.30 -6.43
CA PHE A 62 10.98 1.40 -5.93
C PHE A 62 10.57 2.85 -5.66
N PHE A 63 11.45 3.65 -5.05
CA PHE A 63 11.16 5.04 -4.66
C PHE A 63 11.52 6.10 -5.71
N GLY A 64 12.40 5.78 -6.66
CA GLY A 64 12.87 6.71 -7.70
C GLY A 64 14.09 7.52 -7.28
#